data_AF-A0AAN7EZA1-F1
#
_entry.id   AF-A0AAN7EZA1-F1
#
_cell.length_a   1.000
_cell.length_b   1.000
_cell.length_c   1.000
_cell.angle_alpha   90.00
_cell.angle_beta   90.00
_cell.angle_gamma   90.00
#
_symmetry.space_group_name_H-M   'P 1'
#
loop_
_entity.id
_entity.type
_entity.pdbx_description
1 polymer ?
#
loop_
_entity_poly.entity_id
_entity_poly.type
_entity_poly.pdbx_seq_one_letter_code
_entity_poly.pdbx_strand_id
1 'polypeptide(L)' 'MITIDWDQKLYMLSFIQTFNRYGPWMDTNLVLPLGPRRCQVVFDYFLEASLKLPSPFCQQVLTSVG' A
#
# COMPACT_ATOMS: atom_id res chain seq x y z
N MET A 1 8.85 12.78 5.51
CA MET A 1 10.06 12.10 6.02
C MET A 1 10.26 10.84 5.19
N ILE A 2 11.46 10.59 4.67
CA ILE A 2 11.78 9.38 3.89
C ILE A 2 12.69 8.51 4.76
N THR A 3 12.37 7.24 4.92
CA THR A 3 13.22 6.25 5.62
C THR A 3 13.59 5.12 4.67
N ILE A 4 14.86 4.73 4.69
CA ILE A 4 15.41 3.63 3.89
C ILE A 4 15.93 2.59 4.88
N ASP A 5 15.48 1.35 4.74
CA ASP A 5 15.95 0.23 5.56
C ASP A 5 17.10 -0.53 4.86
N TRP A 6 17.87 -1.32 5.62
CA TRP A 6 18.97 -2.17 5.16
C TRP A 6 18.58 -3.13 4.03
N ASP A 7 17.29 -3.45 3.95
CA ASP A 7 16.66 -4.34 2.97
C ASP A 7 16.21 -3.60 1.67
N GLN A 8 16.69 -2.37 1.42
CA GLN A 8 16.32 -1.52 0.27
C GLN A 8 14.81 -1.19 0.18
N LYS A 9 14.14 -1.20 1.34
CA LYS A 9 12.73 -0.83 1.47
C LYS A 9 12.63 0.68 1.63
N LEU A 10 11.84 1.33 0.78
CA LEU A 10 11.66 2.77 0.81
C LEU A 10 10.29 3.12 1.37
N TYR A 11 10.28 3.95 2.40
CA TYR A 11 9.06 4.42 3.04
C TYR A 11 9.01 5.94 2.96
N MET A 12 7.88 6.48 2.53
CA MET A 12 7.61 7.91 2.54
C MET A 12 6.34 8.19 3.32
N LEU A 13 6.43 9.01 4.36
CA LEU A 13 5.28 9.50 5.11
C LEU A 13 4.91 10.92 4.67
N SER A 14 3.65 11.09 4.24
CA SER A 14 3.01 12.37 3.98
C SER A 14 1.71 12.47 4.79
N PHE A 15 1.71 13.26 5.87
CA PHE A 15 0.56 13.52 6.77
C PHE A 15 -0.24 12.28 7.19
N ILE A 16 -1.21 11.86 6.39
CA ILE A 16 -2.14 10.74 6.64
C ILE A 16 -1.87 9.52 5.76
N GLN A 17 -0.92 9.61 4.83
CA GLN A 17 -0.61 8.59 3.85
C GLN A 17 0.85 8.17 3.96
N THR A 18 1.08 6.85 3.93
CA THR A 18 2.41 6.26 3.82
C THR A 18 2.52 5.52 2.50
N PHE A 19 3.67 5.62 1.85
CA PHE A 19 4.01 4.88 0.64
C PHE A 19 5.17 3.95 0.98
N ASN A 20 5.00 2.66 0.74
CA ASN A 20 6.03 1.66 1.01
C ASN A 20 6.40 0.98 -0.31
N ARG A 21 7.69 0.81 -0.57
CA ARG A 21 8.19 0.09 -1.74
C ARG A 21 9.12 -1.03 -1.33
N TYR A 22 8.83 -2.21 -1.83
CA TYR A 22 9.51 -3.48 -1.56
C TYR A 22 9.87 -4.13 -2.90
N GLY A 23 11.00 -3.72 -3.49
CA GLY A 23 11.35 -4.14 -4.85
C GLY A 23 10.26 -3.76 -5.88
N PRO A 24 9.63 -4.73 -6.56
CA PRO A 24 8.59 -4.47 -7.56
C PRO A 24 7.19 -4.21 -6.95
N TRP A 25 7.02 -4.48 -5.66
CA TRP A 25 5.78 -4.22 -4.95
C TRP A 25 5.81 -2.82 -4.34
N MET A 26 4.66 -2.15 -4.39
CA MET A 26 4.41 -0.90 -3.69
C MET A 26 3.04 -0.99 -3.04
N ASP A 27 2.92 -0.48 -1.81
CA ASP A 27 1.63 -0.25 -1.17
C ASP A 27 1.50 1.19 -0.68
N THR A 28 0.25 1.63 -0.58
CA THR A 28 -0.08 2.90 0.06
C THR A 28 -1.04 2.67 1.21
N ASN A 29 -0.71 3.25 2.37
CA ASN A 29 -1.49 3.16 3.60
C ASN A 29 -2.12 4.53 3.84
N LEU A 30 -3.41 4.68 3.51
CA LEU A 30 -4.16 5.90 3.77
C LEU A 30 -4.96 5.77 5.06
N VAL A 31 -4.69 6.64 6.04
CA VAL A 31 -5.41 6.69 7.31
C VAL A 31 -6.51 7.73 7.27
N LEU A 32 -7.76 7.29 7.43
CA LEU A 32 -8.95 8.13 7.52
C LEU A 32 -9.44 8.21 8.98
N PRO A 33 -9.42 9.39 9.63
CA PRO A 33 -9.94 9.52 10.98
C PRO A 33 -11.46 9.36 10.99
N LEU A 34 -11.97 8.45 11.81
CA LEU A 34 -13.41 8.25 12.03
C LEU A 34 -13.87 8.81 13.40
N GLY A 35 -12.92 9.22 14.23
CA GLY A 35 -13.15 9.84 15.53
C GLY A 35 -11.89 9.81 16.39
N PRO A 36 -11.95 10.35 17.62
CA PRO A 36 -10.77 10.52 18.48
C PRO A 36 -10.05 9.21 18.86
N ARG A 37 -10.73 8.07 18.76
CA ARG A 37 -10.20 6.73 19.09
C ARG A 37 -10.42 5.70 17.98
N ARG A 38 -10.73 6.14 16.77
CA ARG A 38 -10.96 5.24 15.63
C ARG A 38 -10.47 5.88 14.34
N CYS A 39 -9.77 5.10 13.55
CA CYS A 39 -9.50 5.39 12.15
C CYS A 39 -9.86 4.18 11.31
N GLN A 40 -10.03 4.41 10.02
CA GLN A 40 -10.00 3.39 8.98
C GLN A 40 -8.67 3.51 8.26
N VAL A 41 -8.07 2.38 7.91
CA VAL A 41 -6.87 2.36 7.07
C VAL A 41 -7.22 1.66 5.77
N VAL A 42 -6.93 2.32 4.65
CA VAL A 42 -7.10 1.79 3.31
C VAL A 42 -5.72 1.41 2.78
N PHE A 43 -5.59 0.18 2.32
CA PHE A 43 -4.38 -0.38 1.73
C PHE A 43 -4.61 -0.58 0.25
N ASP A 44 -3.83 0.11 -0.58
CA ASP A 44 -3.77 -0.14 -2.02
C ASP A 44 -2.46 -0.83 -2.36
N TYR A 45 -2.52 -1.91 -3.14
CA TYR A 45 -1.36 -2.68 -3.55
C TYR A 45 -1.12 -2.53 -5.05
N PHE A 46 0.12 -2.21 -5.40
CA PHE A 46 0.60 -2.03 -6.76
C PHE A 46 1.75 -2.98 -7.02
N LEU A 47 1.69 -3.66 -8.17
CA LEU A 47 2.78 -4.48 -8.69
C LEU A 47 3.28 -3.83 -9.99
N GLU A 48 4.60 -3.83 -10.16
CA GLU A 48 5.24 -3.34 -11.37
C GLU A 48 4.66 -4.01 -12.63
N ALA A 49 4.41 -3.21 -13.67
CA ALA A 49 3.74 -3.69 -14.88
C ALA A 49 4.49 -4.82 -15.60
N SER A 50 5.82 -4.83 -15.50
CA SER A 50 6.72 -5.87 -16.02
C SER A 50 6.46 -7.25 -15.42
N LEU A 51 5.86 -7.31 -14.22
CA LEU A 51 5.56 -8.53 -13.48
C LEU A 51 4.06 -8.84 -13.42
N LYS A 52 3.22 -8.01 -14.05
CA LYS A 52 1.80 -8.32 -14.23
C LYS A 52 1.68 -9.45 -15.24
N LEU A 53 1.07 -10.55 -14.83
CA LEU A 53 0.72 -11.64 -15.74
C LEU A 53 -0.21 -11.09 -16.85
N PRO A 54 0.02 -11.44 -18.12
CA PRO A 54 -0.83 -10.98 -19.22
C PRO A 54 -2.14 -11.77 -19.22
N SER A 55 -3.24 -11.22 -18.68
CA SER A 55 -4.60 -11.80 -18.90
C SER A 55 -5.72 -10.94 -18.26
N PRO A 56 -6.94 -10.96 -18.84
CA PRO A 56 -8.08 -10.10 -18.49
C PRO A 56 -8.73 -10.35 -17.10
N PHE A 57 -8.06 -11.06 -16.20
CA PHE A 57 -8.64 -11.62 -14.96
C PHE A 57 -8.18 -10.95 -13.65
N CYS A 58 -7.38 -9.88 -13.70
CA CYS A 58 -6.83 -9.23 -12.50
C CYS A 58 -7.84 -8.30 -11.79
N GLN A 59 -9.03 -8.81 -11.45
CA GLN A 59 -9.96 -8.15 -10.53
C GLN A 59 -10.48 -9.15 -9.51
N GLN A 60 -9.59 -9.59 -8.60
CA GLN A 60 -10.03 -10.14 -7.32
C GLN A 60 -10.06 -9.00 -6.31
N VAL A 61 -11.27 -8.54 -6.00
CA VAL A 61 -11.52 -7.73 -4.80
C VAL A 61 -11.30 -8.66 -3.61
N LEU A 62 -10.20 -8.46 -2.88
CA LEU A 62 -10.01 -9.06 -1.57
C LEU A 62 -10.98 -8.37 -0.61
N THR A 63 -12.20 -8.88 -0.50
CA THR A 63 -13.12 -8.51 0.58
C THR A 63 -12.54 -9.07 1.88
N SER A 64 -12.19 -8.16 2.80
CA SER A 64 -11.80 -8.48 4.16
C SER A 64 -12.83 -9.39 4.82
N VAL A 65 -12.41 -10.58 5.27
CA VAL A 65 -13.19 -11.37 6.21
C VAL A 65 -13.12 -10.63 7.56
N GLY A 66 -14.30 -10.33 8.12
CA GLY A 66 -14.48 -9.54 9.34
C GLY A 66 -14.06 -10.25 10.61
#